data_AF-A0A9D8C2P4-F1
#
_entry.id   AF-A0A9D8C2P4-F1
#
_cell.length_a   1.000
_cell.length_b   1.000
_cell.length_c   1.000
_cell.angle_alpha   90.00
_cell.angle_beta   90.00
_cell.angle_gamma   90.00
#
_symmetry.space_group_name_H-M   'P 1'
#
loop_
_entity.id
_entity.type
_entity.pdbx_description
1 polymer ?
#
loop_
_entity_poly.entity_id
_entity_poly.type
_entity_poly.pdbx_seq_one_letter_code
_entity_poly.pdbx_strand_id
1 'polypeptide(L)' 'MKNIVKLDNYYHPEQLIDAIRDFVEYYNHDRYHESLQNVTPSAVYYGRKEQILHLNNETLYNQPVHFL' A
#
# COMPACT_ATOMS: atom_id res chain seq x y z
N MET A 1 11.02 1.57 2.11
CA MET A 1 10.82 0.80 3.36
C MET A 1 11.48 -0.59 3.36
N LYS A 2 11.23 -1.50 2.39
CA LYS A 2 11.83 -2.86 2.43
C LYS A 2 13.36 -2.89 2.55
N ASN A 3 14.06 -1.98 1.87
CA ASN A 3 15.51 -1.89 1.92
C ASN A 3 16.00 -1.32 3.24
N ILE A 4 15.22 -0.45 3.89
CA ILE A 4 15.54 0.14 5.21
C ILE A 4 15.58 -0.99 6.24
N VAL A 5 14.49 -1.77 6.35
CA VAL A 5 14.41 -2.92 7.28
C VAL A 5 15.51 -3.96 7.06
N LYS A 6 15.98 -4.13 5.82
CA LYS A 6 16.95 -5.17 5.46
C LYS A 6 18.41 -4.74 5.53
N LEU A 7 18.70 -3.48 5.27
CA LEU A 7 20.07 -3.00 5.01
C LEU A 7 20.56 -2.03 6.08
N ASP A 8 19.67 -1.50 6.93
CA ASP A 8 20.09 -0.66 8.05
C ASP A 8 20.69 -1.50 9.18
N ASN A 9 21.59 -0.86 9.94
CA ASN A 9 22.15 -1.44 11.16
C ASN A 9 21.30 -1.03 12.36
N TYR A 10 20.78 -2.02 13.08
CA TYR A 10 20.03 -1.84 14.32
C TYR A 10 20.94 -2.17 15.50
N TYR A 11 21.17 -1.18 16.36
CA TYR A 11 22.07 -1.32 17.51
C TYR A 11 21.33 -1.87 18.75
N HIS A 12 20.00 -1.80 18.74
CA HIS A 12 19.13 -2.39 19.76
C HIS A 12 17.96 -3.14 19.11
N PRO A 13 17.48 -4.25 19.70
CA PRO A 13 16.37 -5.03 19.16
C PRO A 13 15.09 -4.23 18.93
N GLU A 14 14.81 -3.26 19.81
CA GLU A 14 13.62 -2.41 19.75
C GLU A 14 13.57 -1.60 18.46
N GLN A 15 14.72 -1.14 17.97
CA GLN A 15 14.81 -0.37 16.72
C GLN A 15 14.40 -1.22 15.50
N LEU A 16 14.82 -2.49 15.48
CA LEU A 16 14.42 -3.42 14.41
C LEU A 16 12.92 -3.74 14.51
N ILE A 17 12.41 -3.95 15.72
CA ILE A 17 10.98 -4.23 15.97
C ILE A 17 10.13 -3.07 15.45
N ASP A 18 10.52 -1.83 15.75
CA ASP A 18 9.82 -0.63 15.31
C ASP A 18 9.89 -0.49 13.78
N ALA A 19 11.06 -0.66 13.18
CA ALA A 19 11.21 -0.61 11.72
C ALA A 19 10.39 -1.70 10.99
N ILE A 20 10.28 -2.91 11.57
CA ILE A 20 9.42 -3.96 11.04
C ILE A 20 7.95 -3.56 11.16
N ARG A 21 7.52 -3.01 12.30
CA ARG A 21 6.14 -2.56 12.52
C ARG A 21 5.75 -1.52 11.48
N ASP A 22 6.60 -0.52 11.26
CA ASP A 22 6.38 0.53 10.26
C ASP A 22 6.33 -0.04 8.84
N PHE A 23 7.20 -1.01 8.53
CA PHE A 23 7.17 -1.65 7.22
C PHE A 23 5.90 -2.46 7.00
N VAL A 24 5.43 -3.21 7.99
CA VAL A 24 4.20 -4.01 7.90
C VAL A 24 2.99 -3.10 7.71
N GLU A 25 2.90 -2.02 8.49
CA GLU A 25 1.82 -1.04 8.36
C GLU A 25 1.79 -0.45 6.94
N TYR A 26 2.91 0.13 6.51
CA TYR A 26 3.05 0.69 5.18
C TYR A 26 2.73 -0.33 4.07
N TYR A 27 3.27 -1.55 4.16
CA TYR A 27 3.09 -2.56 3.12
C TYR A 27 1.63 -3.00 3.00
N ASN A 28 0.94 -3.18 4.13
CA ASN A 28 -0.42 -3.69 4.14
C ASN A 28 -1.46 -2.61 3.83
N HIS A 29 -1.24 -1.38 4.27
CA HIS A 29 -2.26 -0.34 4.30
C HIS A 29 -2.03 0.78 3.29
N ASP A 30 -0.79 1.13 2.98
CA ASP A 30 -0.48 2.31 2.16
C ASP A 30 0.07 1.95 0.78
N ARG A 31 0.73 0.79 0.67
CA ARG A 31 1.35 0.38 -0.58
C ARG A 31 0.32 -0.22 -1.54
N TYR A 32 0.11 0.47 -2.65
CA TYR A 32 -0.61 -0.08 -3.79
C TYR A 32 0.26 -1.05 -4.58
N HIS A 33 -0.35 -2.16 -5.03
CA HIS A 33 0.34 -3.20 -5.80
C HIS A 33 -0.26 -3.35 -7.19
N GLU A 34 0.54 -3.18 -8.23
CA GLU A 34 0.14 -3.38 -9.63
C GLU A 34 -0.40 -4.78 -9.88
N SER A 35 0.21 -5.81 -9.30
CA SER A 35 -0.26 -7.19 -9.37
C SER A 35 -1.63 -7.41 -8.72
N LEU A 36 -2.05 -6.49 -7.85
CA LEU A 36 -3.38 -6.48 -7.24
C LEU A 36 -4.33 -5.50 -7.96
N GLN A 37 -3.96 -4.97 -9.13
CA GLN A 37 -4.68 -3.92 -9.84
C GLN A 37 -4.70 -2.59 -9.08
N ASN A 38 -3.56 -2.23 -8.49
CA ASN A 38 -3.41 -1.00 -7.70
C ASN A 38 -4.41 -0.90 -6.56
N VAL A 39 -4.58 -1.98 -5.79
CA VAL A 39 -5.18 -1.94 -4.46
C VAL A 39 -4.15 -2.35 -3.41
N THR A 40 -4.43 -2.05 -2.14
CA THR A 40 -3.57 -2.40 -1.01
C THR A 40 -3.79 -3.87 -0.59
N PRO A 41 -2.79 -4.53 0.00
CA PRO A 41 -2.94 -5.92 0.44
C PRO A 41 -4.04 -6.10 1.48
N SER A 42 -4.20 -5.14 2.40
CA SER A 42 -5.28 -5.16 3.39
C SER A 42 -6.66 -5.11 2.74
N ALA A 43 -6.85 -4.31 1.69
CA ALA A 43 -8.11 -4.28 0.95
C ALA A 43 -8.46 -5.65 0.33
N VAL A 44 -7.46 -6.37 -0.18
CA VAL A 44 -7.65 -7.74 -0.69
C VAL A 44 -7.99 -8.70 0.44
N TYR A 45 -7.22 -8.67 1.53
CA TYR A 45 -7.45 -9.54 2.69
C TYR A 45 -8.85 -9.39 3.28
N TYR A 46 -9.34 -8.15 3.39
CA TYR A 46 -10.68 -7.86 3.90
C TYR A 46 -11.80 -7.98 2.84
N GLY A 47 -11.50 -8.46 1.63
CA GLY A 47 -12.50 -8.68 0.57
C GLY A 47 -13.08 -7.40 -0.06
N ARG A 48 -12.43 -6.24 0.14
CA ARG A 48 -12.90 -4.93 -0.36
C ARG A 48 -12.40 -4.58 -1.77
N LYS A 49 -11.62 -5.47 -2.40
CA LYS A 49 -10.96 -5.23 -3.69
C LYS A 49 -11.96 -4.75 -4.77
N GLU A 50 -13.02 -5.50 -5.02
CA GLU A 50 -13.96 -5.19 -6.10
C GLU A 50 -14.70 -3.87 -5.88
N GLN A 51 -15.05 -3.56 -4.63
CA GLN A 51 -15.69 -2.29 -4.26
C GLN A 51 -14.77 -1.10 -4.57
N ILE A 52 -13.48 -1.21 -4.23
CA ILE A 52 -12.49 -0.16 -4.49
C ILE A 52 -12.26 0.00 -6.00
N LEU A 53 -12.16 -1.10 -6.75
CA LEU A 53 -11.98 -1.03 -8.20
C LEU A 53 -13.18 -0.39 -8.89
N HIS A 54 -14.40 -0.69 -8.44
CA HIS A 54 -15.61 -0.03 -8.93
C HIS A 54 -15.55 1.49 -8.71
N LEU A 55 -15.29 1.92 -7.47
CA LEU A 55 -15.17 3.34 -7.14
C LEU A 55 -14.06 4.04 -7.92
N ASN A 56 -12.90 3.39 -8.08
CA ASN A 56 -11.79 3.95 -8.85
C ASN A 56 -12.16 4.16 -10.32
N ASN A 57 -12.83 3.17 -10.94
CA ASN A 57 -13.31 3.29 -12.31
C ASN A 57 -14.33 4.43 -12.43
N GLU A 58 -15.33 4.49 -11.56
CA GLU A 58 -16.30 5.59 -11.54
C GLU A 58 -15.62 6.95 -11.39
N THR A 59 -14.61 7.03 -10.50
CA THR A 59 -13.84 8.27 -10.29
C THR A 59 -13.10 8.68 -11.55
N LEU A 60 -12.46 7.74 -12.25
CA LEU A 60 -11.74 7.97 -13.50
C LEU A 60 -12.69 8.46 -14.62
N TYR A 61 -13.90 7.88 -14.72
CA TYR A 61 -14.90 8.32 -15.70
C TYR A 61 -15.51 9.68 -15.38
N ASN A 62 -15.54 10.07 -14.10
CA ASN A 62 -16.08 11.33 -13.62
C ASN A 62 -15.02 12.43 -13.44
N GLN A 63 -13.74 12.17 -13.74
CA GLN A 63 -12.75 13.23 -13.81
C GLN A 63 -13.06 14.12 -15.04
N PRO A 64 -13.16 15.45 -14.89
CA PRO A 64 -13.29 16.33 -16.05
C PRO A 64 -12.04 16.14 -16.92
N VAL A 65 -12.25 15.72 -18.16
CA VAL A 65 -11.19 15.54 -19.15
C VAL A 65 -10.57 16.91 -19.42
N HIS A 66 -9.56 17.29 -18.65
CA HIS A 66 -8.72 18.42 -19.01
C HIS A 66 -7.82 17.94 -20.15
N PHE A 67 -8.31 18.16 -21.38
CA PHE A 67 -7.48 18.09 -22.57
C PHE A 67 -6.29 19.03 -22.39
N LEU A 68 -5.09 18.47 -22.44
CA LEU A 68 -3.87 19.11 -22.92
C LEU A 68 -3.20 18.15 -23.90
#